data_AF-A0A1I4GMN3-F1
#
_entry.id   AF-A0A1I4GMN3-F1
#
_cell.length_a   1.000
_cell.length_b   1.000
_cell.length_c   1.000
_cell.angle_alpha   90.00
_cell.angle_beta   90.00
_cell.angle_gamma   90.00
#
_symmetry.space_group_name_H-M   'P 1'
#
loop_
_entity.id
_entity.type
_entity.pdbx_description
1 polymer ?
#
loop_
_entity_poly.entity_id
_entity_poly.type
_entity_poly.pdbx_seq_one_letter_code
_entity_poly.pdbx_strand_id
1 'polypeptide(L)'
;MIDGEYKKILKQYHKLSDRHILVAETDMPYSDVLKIVVLSDKIRKAGNELAGLMRKNYDQLFRTKRYRKLLSLYGNTGDKAKRKILANQLNEMQKSYNVTWDHCRKSMIPIGKKYGVDAVFALTKAEDVWRGMENCLYGNGKTIHFSKYGELPCIRAKQINRGIPMSVKDDRLQFKLGKTTFGIQADDRFQTDEVNAVLAYLAEPEIMDKKAVNTLIEDAYCVDTYRPCYATLVSKMIRGKYRVYLHLTIEGKAKPKYDKYGNPRHKYVKGMIGADIGTQTIAYTSNIEVGLKNLSERGNSIQTSERKERLLYRAMDRSRRATNPQNYNDDGTVKKGHKTWKYSNHYKKLRARHSELCRINAVNRKLAINEDVNHLRSLGDVFVTEPKNASKLMKRAMETTKND
;
A
#
# COMPACT_ATOMS: atom_id res chain seq x y z
N MET A 1 -32.15 -11.03 23.92
CA MET A 1 -32.03 -10.57 22.52
C MET A 1 -32.29 -11.76 21.61
N ILE A 2 -33.20 -11.65 20.64
CA ILE A 2 -33.47 -12.74 19.68
C ILE A 2 -32.21 -12.94 18.82
N ASP A 3 -31.82 -14.19 18.52
CA ASP A 3 -30.57 -14.52 17.80
C ASP A 3 -30.38 -13.72 16.48
N GLY A 4 -31.48 -13.44 15.77
CA GLY A 4 -31.47 -12.62 14.56
C GLY A 4 -31.13 -11.14 14.78
N GLU A 5 -31.59 -10.56 15.90
CA GLU A 5 -31.31 -9.19 16.29
C GLU A 5 -29.85 -9.03 16.75
N TYR A 6 -29.36 -9.98 17.56
CA TYR A 6 -27.95 -10.04 17.96
C TYR A 6 -27.01 -10.06 16.77
N LYS A 7 -27.26 -10.93 15.79
CA LYS A 7 -26.45 -11.01 14.56
C LYS A 7 -26.46 -9.72 13.75
N LYS A 8 -27.56 -8.95 13.78
CA LYS A 8 -27.67 -7.66 13.10
C LYS A 8 -26.81 -6.60 13.80
N ILE A 9 -26.90 -6.51 15.12
CA ILE A 9 -26.13 -5.54 15.92
C ILE A 9 -24.65 -5.89 15.87
N LEU A 10 -24.27 -7.16 15.96
CA LEU A 10 -22.89 -7.61 15.83
C LEU A 10 -22.27 -7.20 14.47
N LYS A 11 -23.04 -7.34 13.37
CA LYS A 11 -22.61 -6.85 12.05
C LYS A 11 -22.43 -5.33 12.02
N GLN A 12 -23.30 -4.59 12.71
CA GLN A 12 -23.18 -3.13 12.83
C GLN A 12 -21.93 -2.76 13.64
N TYR A 13 -21.69 -3.43 14.77
CA TYR A 13 -20.50 -3.27 15.58
C TYR A 13 -19.23 -3.45 14.73
N HIS A 14 -19.10 -4.57 14.02
CA HIS A 14 -17.93 -4.84 13.16
C HIS A 14 -17.73 -3.82 12.03
N LYS A 15 -18.78 -3.09 11.63
CA LYS A 15 -18.71 -2.04 10.62
C LYS A 15 -18.22 -0.72 11.21
N LEU A 16 -18.55 -0.45 12.48
CA LEU A 16 -18.19 0.77 13.21
C LEU A 16 -16.83 0.67 13.91
N SER A 17 -16.45 -0.54 14.35
CA SER A 17 -15.22 -0.80 15.08
C SER A 17 -13.98 -0.38 14.27
N ASP A 18 -13.03 0.24 14.94
CA ASP A 18 -11.71 0.51 14.40
C ASP A 18 -11.00 -0.78 13.97
N ARG A 19 -10.02 -0.66 13.07
CA ARG A 19 -9.16 -1.78 12.69
C ARG A 19 -7.73 -1.32 12.53
N HIS A 20 -6.81 -2.17 12.93
CA HIS A 20 -5.39 -1.95 12.71
C HIS A 20 -4.75 -3.18 12.07
N ILE A 21 -3.46 -3.08 11.73
CA ILE A 21 -2.71 -4.16 11.08
C ILE A 21 -1.49 -4.49 11.93
N LEU A 22 -1.41 -5.72 12.40
CA LEU A 22 -0.17 -6.32 12.91
C LEU A 22 0.68 -6.76 11.72
N VAL A 23 1.94 -6.30 11.68
CA VAL A 23 2.93 -6.71 10.68
C VAL A 23 4.02 -7.51 11.36
N ALA A 24 4.20 -8.76 10.95
CA ALA A 24 5.20 -9.68 11.48
C ALA A 24 5.86 -10.47 10.34
N GLU A 25 7.15 -10.81 10.48
CA GLU A 25 7.83 -11.69 9.52
C GLU A 25 7.32 -13.13 9.70
N THR A 26 7.19 -13.89 8.62
CA THR A 26 6.80 -15.30 8.71
C THR A 26 7.99 -16.17 9.09
N ASP A 27 7.76 -17.25 9.83
CA ASP A 27 8.80 -18.24 10.15
C ASP A 27 9.07 -19.26 9.02
N MET A 28 8.53 -19.02 7.83
CA MET A 28 8.65 -19.92 6.68
C MET A 28 10.11 -20.25 6.34
N PRO A 29 10.44 -21.52 6.02
CA PRO A 29 11.72 -21.84 5.43
C PRO A 29 11.87 -21.13 4.07
N TYR A 30 13.10 -20.83 3.68
CA TYR A 30 13.36 -20.03 2.48
C TYR A 30 12.80 -20.67 1.19
N SER A 31 12.74 -22.00 1.12
CA SER A 31 12.10 -22.73 0.01
C SER A 31 10.62 -22.38 -0.14
N ASP A 32 9.89 -22.21 0.97
CA ASP A 32 8.48 -21.83 0.96
C ASP A 32 8.31 -20.34 0.66
N VAL A 33 9.19 -19.48 1.17
CA VAL A 33 9.25 -18.06 0.78
C VAL A 33 9.33 -17.90 -0.74
N LEU A 34 10.14 -18.71 -1.43
CA LEU A 34 10.21 -18.68 -2.89
C LEU A 34 8.90 -19.11 -3.56
N LYS A 35 8.16 -20.07 -3.00
CA LYS A 35 6.82 -20.45 -3.49
C LYS A 35 5.84 -19.29 -3.38
N ILE A 36 5.87 -18.53 -2.28
CA ILE A 36 5.06 -17.32 -2.08
C ILE A 36 5.39 -16.26 -3.14
N VAL A 37 6.68 -16.02 -3.40
CA VAL A 37 7.14 -15.06 -4.41
C VAL A 37 6.66 -15.45 -5.81
N VAL A 38 6.75 -16.74 -6.16
CA VAL A 38 6.24 -17.25 -7.45
C VAL A 38 4.74 -17.04 -7.59
N LEU A 39 3.96 -17.31 -6.53
CA LEU A 39 2.52 -17.05 -6.54
C LEU A 39 2.20 -15.55 -6.70
N SER A 40 2.92 -14.69 -5.98
CA SER A 40 2.78 -13.24 -6.13
C SER A 40 3.09 -12.76 -7.56
N ASP A 41 4.14 -13.30 -8.20
CA ASP A 41 4.44 -12.97 -9.60
C ASP A 41 3.37 -13.49 -10.58
N LYS A 42 2.77 -14.66 -10.33
CA LYS A 42 1.60 -15.15 -11.09
C LYS A 42 0.41 -14.20 -10.96
N ILE A 43 0.11 -13.72 -9.75
CA ILE A 43 -0.95 -12.72 -9.50
C ILE A 43 -0.63 -11.41 -10.24
N ARG A 44 0.64 -10.98 -10.27
CA ARG A 44 1.08 -9.80 -11.01
C ARG A 44 0.82 -9.95 -12.51
N LYS A 45 1.19 -11.09 -13.09
CA LYS A 45 0.98 -11.39 -14.52
C LYS A 45 -0.51 -11.42 -14.87
N ALA A 46 -1.32 -12.12 -14.08
CA ALA A 46 -2.78 -12.13 -14.22
C ALA A 46 -3.38 -10.72 -14.15
N GLY A 47 -2.96 -9.91 -13.16
CA GLY A 47 -3.39 -8.53 -13.01
C GLY A 47 -2.99 -7.63 -14.19
N ASN A 48 -1.79 -7.81 -14.75
CA ASN A 48 -1.35 -7.04 -15.92
C ASN A 48 -2.13 -7.41 -17.18
N GLU A 49 -2.45 -8.70 -17.38
CA GLU A 49 -3.29 -9.12 -18.50
C GLU A 49 -4.69 -8.51 -18.40
N LEU A 50 -5.31 -8.56 -17.22
CA LEU A 50 -6.60 -7.91 -16.97
C LEU A 50 -6.52 -6.39 -17.15
N ALA A 51 -5.48 -5.74 -16.62
CA ALA A 51 -5.27 -4.31 -16.81
C ALA A 51 -5.14 -3.94 -18.28
N GLY A 52 -4.49 -4.78 -19.09
CA GLY A 52 -4.35 -4.58 -20.54
C GLY A 52 -5.69 -4.67 -21.27
N LEU A 53 -6.50 -5.67 -20.92
CA LEU A 53 -7.86 -5.82 -21.44
C LEU A 53 -8.73 -4.61 -21.09
N MET A 54 -8.79 -4.26 -19.80
CA MET A 54 -9.61 -3.15 -19.31
C MET A 54 -9.17 -1.81 -19.91
N ARG A 55 -7.85 -1.59 -20.02
CA ARG A 55 -7.30 -0.39 -20.67
C ARG A 55 -7.69 -0.31 -22.15
N LYS A 56 -7.61 -1.42 -22.90
CA LYS A 56 -8.03 -1.44 -24.31
C LYS A 56 -9.49 -1.04 -24.47
N ASN A 57 -10.36 -1.59 -23.63
CA ASN A 57 -11.80 -1.28 -23.63
C ASN A 57 -12.06 0.20 -23.31
N TYR A 58 -11.39 0.72 -22.28
CA TYR A 58 -11.46 2.14 -21.91
C TYR A 58 -10.94 3.08 -22.99
N ASP A 59 -9.79 2.77 -23.60
CA ASP A 59 -9.20 3.57 -24.67
C ASP A 59 -10.14 3.62 -25.89
N GLN A 60 -10.85 2.53 -26.20
CA GLN A 60 -11.89 2.51 -27.24
C GLN A 60 -13.10 3.39 -26.87
N LEU A 61 -13.61 3.27 -25.64
CA LEU A 61 -14.70 4.11 -25.13
C LEU A 61 -14.34 5.61 -25.24
N PHE A 62 -13.14 5.97 -24.80
CA PHE A 62 -12.69 7.37 -24.75
C PHE A 62 -12.45 7.99 -26.13
N ARG A 63 -12.11 7.19 -27.15
CA ARG A 63 -11.98 7.66 -28.54
C ARG A 63 -13.33 8.15 -29.10
N THR A 64 -14.43 7.58 -28.64
CA THR A 64 -15.78 7.86 -29.14
C THR A 64 -16.19 9.32 -28.88
N LYS A 65 -16.49 10.04 -29.97
CA LYS A 65 -16.91 11.46 -29.94
C LYS A 65 -18.13 11.67 -29.04
N ARG A 66 -19.09 10.74 -29.09
CA ARG A 66 -20.30 10.76 -28.24
C ARG A 66 -19.94 10.73 -26.75
N TYR A 67 -19.05 9.84 -26.33
CA TYR A 67 -18.66 9.71 -24.92
C TYR A 67 -17.97 10.98 -24.41
N ARG A 68 -17.03 11.54 -25.19
CA ARG A 68 -16.37 12.80 -24.86
C ARG A 68 -17.35 13.98 -24.77
N LYS A 69 -18.33 14.04 -25.66
CA LYS A 69 -19.40 15.06 -25.60
C LYS A 69 -20.26 14.90 -24.34
N LEU A 70 -20.66 13.68 -24.01
CA LEU A 70 -21.45 13.40 -22.80
C LEU A 70 -20.68 13.74 -21.52
N LEU A 71 -19.39 13.43 -21.45
CA LEU A 71 -18.54 13.81 -20.32
C LEU A 71 -18.46 15.34 -20.14
N SER A 72 -18.25 16.08 -21.24
CA SER A 72 -18.23 17.54 -21.21
C SER A 72 -19.57 18.11 -20.73
N LEU A 73 -20.69 17.60 -21.26
CA LEU A 73 -22.03 18.02 -20.81
C LEU A 73 -22.27 17.70 -19.34
N TYR A 74 -21.87 16.51 -18.88
CA TYR A 74 -22.02 16.09 -17.48
C TYR A 74 -21.28 17.02 -16.52
N GLY A 75 -20.04 17.39 -16.87
CA GLY A 75 -19.22 18.31 -16.07
C GLY A 75 -19.78 19.73 -16.02
N ASN A 76 -20.36 20.22 -17.12
CA ASN A 76 -20.86 21.59 -17.23
C ASN A 76 -22.32 21.77 -16.76
N THR A 77 -23.07 20.68 -16.56
CA THR A 77 -24.49 20.76 -16.17
C THR A 77 -24.63 20.91 -14.66
N GLY A 78 -25.17 22.03 -14.16
CA GLY A 78 -25.50 22.22 -12.73
C GLY A 78 -26.81 21.58 -12.28
N ASP A 79 -27.74 21.32 -13.22
CA ASP A 79 -29.05 20.72 -12.95
C ASP A 79 -28.92 19.22 -12.59
N LYS A 80 -29.38 18.87 -11.39
CA LYS A 80 -29.31 17.50 -10.83
C LYS A 80 -30.08 16.47 -11.66
N ALA A 81 -31.25 16.83 -12.19
CA ALA A 81 -32.08 15.92 -12.98
C ALA A 81 -31.42 15.62 -14.33
N LYS A 82 -30.96 16.67 -15.03
CA LYS A 82 -30.22 16.52 -16.30
C LYS A 82 -28.90 15.77 -16.11
N ARG A 83 -28.18 16.04 -15.02
CA ARG A 83 -26.93 15.33 -14.68
C ARG A 83 -27.17 13.84 -14.45
N LYS A 84 -28.30 13.46 -13.83
CA LYS A 84 -28.70 12.05 -13.67
C LYS A 84 -28.97 11.35 -15.01
N ILE A 85 -29.64 12.03 -15.95
CA ILE A 85 -29.88 11.50 -17.31
C ILE A 85 -28.55 11.27 -18.04
N LEU A 86 -27.63 12.24 -17.99
CA LEU A 86 -26.30 12.13 -18.59
C LEU A 86 -25.47 11.02 -17.95
N ALA A 87 -25.53 10.85 -16.63
CA ALA A 87 -24.86 9.75 -15.93
C ALA A 87 -25.35 8.38 -16.42
N ASN A 88 -26.67 8.22 -16.60
CA ASN A 88 -27.23 6.98 -17.12
C ASN A 88 -26.72 6.69 -18.54
N GLN A 89 -26.68 7.70 -19.43
CA GLN A 89 -26.14 7.53 -20.77
C GLN A 89 -24.64 7.16 -20.77
N LEU A 90 -23.85 7.78 -19.89
CA LEU A 90 -22.43 7.43 -19.70
C LEU A 90 -22.28 5.99 -19.21
N ASN A 91 -23.13 5.53 -18.29
CA ASN A 91 -23.12 4.16 -17.78
C ASN A 91 -23.51 3.14 -18.86
N GLU A 92 -24.49 3.45 -19.71
CA GLU A 92 -24.85 2.58 -20.84
C GLU A 92 -23.70 2.48 -21.86
N MET A 93 -22.99 3.58 -22.12
CA MET A 93 -21.78 3.52 -22.94
C MET A 93 -20.65 2.71 -22.26
N GLN A 94 -20.46 2.83 -20.96
CA GLN A 94 -19.49 2.01 -20.23
C GLN A 94 -19.82 0.51 -20.36
N LYS A 95 -21.11 0.13 -20.25
CA LYS A 95 -21.57 -1.25 -20.46
C LYS A 95 -21.29 -1.74 -21.88
N SER A 96 -21.62 -0.95 -22.91
CA SER A 96 -21.44 -1.38 -24.31
C SER A 96 -19.96 -1.57 -24.71
N TYR A 97 -19.05 -0.88 -24.03
CA TYR A 97 -17.61 -1.04 -24.21
C TYR A 97 -16.97 -1.98 -23.17
N ASN A 98 -17.76 -2.71 -22.39
CA ASN A 98 -17.25 -3.64 -21.38
C ASN A 98 -16.32 -2.98 -20.32
N VAL A 99 -16.57 -1.72 -20.00
CA VAL A 99 -15.86 -0.96 -18.96
C VAL A 99 -16.70 -0.97 -17.68
N THR A 100 -16.91 -2.16 -17.11
CA THR A 100 -17.71 -2.34 -15.90
C THR A 100 -17.01 -3.26 -14.91
N TRP A 101 -17.37 -3.13 -13.62
CA TRP A 101 -16.88 -4.04 -12.58
C TRP A 101 -17.22 -5.50 -12.90
N ASP A 102 -18.46 -5.75 -13.35
CA ASP A 102 -18.91 -7.11 -13.69
C ASP A 102 -18.06 -7.74 -14.79
N HIS A 103 -17.78 -6.99 -15.87
CA HIS A 103 -16.90 -7.47 -16.93
C HIS A 103 -15.46 -7.69 -16.43
N CYS A 104 -14.91 -6.76 -15.64
CA CYS A 104 -13.59 -6.89 -15.04
C CYS A 104 -13.48 -8.17 -14.18
N ARG A 105 -14.46 -8.40 -13.32
CA ARG A 105 -14.55 -9.57 -12.44
C ARG A 105 -14.68 -10.86 -13.23
N LYS A 106 -15.60 -10.92 -14.20
CA LYS A 106 -15.84 -12.11 -15.04
C LYS A 106 -14.61 -12.45 -15.88
N SER A 107 -13.94 -11.45 -16.44
CA SER A 107 -12.72 -11.62 -17.24
C SER A 107 -11.55 -12.15 -16.41
N MET A 108 -11.48 -11.82 -15.12
CA MET A 108 -10.43 -12.33 -14.25
C MET A 108 -10.52 -13.84 -13.98
N ILE A 109 -11.70 -14.45 -14.07
CA ILE A 109 -11.89 -15.88 -13.78
C ILE A 109 -11.06 -16.76 -14.74
N PRO A 110 -11.19 -16.67 -16.08
CA PRO A 110 -10.36 -17.45 -17.00
C PRO A 110 -8.89 -17.04 -16.93
N ILE A 111 -8.58 -15.76 -16.71
CA ILE A 111 -7.18 -15.28 -16.55
C ILE A 111 -6.53 -15.92 -15.31
N GLY A 112 -7.21 -15.95 -14.17
CA GLY A 112 -6.73 -16.58 -12.95
C GLY A 112 -6.42 -18.06 -13.16
N LYS A 113 -7.32 -18.79 -13.83
CA LYS A 113 -7.11 -20.20 -14.20
C LYS A 113 -5.88 -20.38 -15.08
N LYS A 114 -5.71 -19.54 -16.11
CA LYS A 114 -4.55 -19.56 -17.02
C LYS A 114 -3.21 -19.45 -16.27
N TYR A 115 -3.14 -18.63 -15.21
CA TYR A 115 -1.92 -18.47 -14.42
C TYR A 115 -1.82 -19.41 -13.20
N GLY A 116 -2.83 -20.27 -12.97
CA GLY A 116 -2.90 -21.13 -11.79
C GLY A 116 -2.99 -20.35 -10.48
N VAL A 117 -3.77 -19.26 -10.49
CA VAL A 117 -4.04 -18.41 -9.32
C VAL A 117 -5.41 -18.78 -8.76
N ASP A 118 -5.47 -19.04 -7.46
CA ASP A 118 -6.72 -19.32 -6.75
C ASP A 118 -7.74 -18.17 -6.92
N ALA A 119 -9.02 -18.52 -7.00
CA ALA A 119 -10.10 -17.57 -7.26
C ALA A 119 -10.16 -16.44 -6.22
N VAL A 120 -9.85 -16.72 -4.94
CA VAL A 120 -9.82 -15.70 -3.89
C VAL A 120 -8.84 -14.59 -4.26
N PHE A 121 -7.60 -14.95 -4.59
CA PHE A 121 -6.55 -13.98 -4.90
C PHE A 121 -6.76 -13.32 -6.26
N ALA A 122 -7.24 -14.08 -7.24
CA ALA A 122 -7.55 -13.55 -8.57
C ALA A 122 -8.61 -12.44 -8.47
N LEU A 123 -9.72 -12.69 -7.76
CA LEU A 123 -10.79 -11.71 -7.60
C LEU A 123 -10.35 -10.49 -6.78
N THR A 124 -9.53 -10.65 -5.74
CA THR A 124 -8.96 -9.49 -5.03
C THR A 124 -8.06 -8.65 -5.93
N LYS A 125 -7.32 -9.29 -6.86
CA LYS A 125 -6.49 -8.56 -7.82
C LYS A 125 -7.34 -7.85 -8.88
N ALA A 126 -8.50 -8.41 -9.25
CA ALA A 126 -9.47 -7.72 -10.11
C ALA A 126 -9.99 -6.43 -9.45
N GLU A 127 -10.28 -6.46 -8.14
CA GLU A 127 -10.68 -5.26 -7.40
C GLU A 127 -9.59 -4.17 -7.45
N ASP A 128 -8.32 -4.53 -7.26
CA ASP A 128 -7.22 -3.57 -7.38
C ASP A 128 -7.12 -2.96 -8.80
N VAL A 129 -7.33 -3.76 -9.85
CA VAL A 129 -7.37 -3.26 -11.24
C VAL A 129 -8.59 -2.36 -11.48
N TRP A 130 -9.75 -2.75 -10.97
CA TRP A 130 -10.98 -1.98 -11.09
C TRP A 130 -10.89 -0.64 -10.38
N ARG A 131 -10.28 -0.57 -9.18
CA ARG A 131 -10.00 0.70 -8.51
C ARG A 131 -9.13 1.63 -9.35
N GLY A 132 -8.18 1.08 -10.09
CA GLY A 132 -7.41 1.82 -11.09
C GLY A 132 -8.29 2.38 -12.22
N MET A 133 -9.27 1.58 -12.67
CA MET A 133 -10.25 1.99 -13.68
C MET A 133 -11.22 3.06 -13.15
N GLU A 134 -11.74 2.91 -11.94
CA GLU A 134 -12.59 3.91 -11.28
C GLU A 134 -11.90 5.27 -11.19
N ASN A 135 -10.60 5.28 -10.87
CA ASN A 135 -9.83 6.52 -10.88
C ASN A 135 -9.72 7.15 -12.29
N CYS A 136 -9.74 6.35 -13.36
CA CYS A 136 -9.73 6.85 -14.74
C CYS A 136 -11.13 7.30 -15.21
N LEU A 137 -12.19 6.73 -14.66
CA LEU A 137 -13.58 7.06 -15.00
C LEU A 137 -14.10 8.27 -14.22
N TYR A 138 -13.78 8.34 -12.93
CA TYR A 138 -14.43 9.24 -11.97
C TYR A 138 -13.45 10.12 -11.20
N GLY A 139 -12.15 9.90 -11.36
CA GLY A 139 -11.10 10.67 -10.69
C GLY A 139 -10.19 11.40 -11.68
N ASN A 140 -8.98 11.72 -11.22
CA ASN A 140 -7.96 12.41 -12.01
C ASN A 140 -7.03 11.43 -12.76
N GLY A 141 -7.40 10.15 -12.86
CA GLY A 141 -6.61 9.12 -13.53
C GLY A 141 -6.63 9.30 -15.04
N LYS A 142 -5.46 9.22 -15.69
CA LYS A 142 -5.35 9.29 -17.16
C LYS A 142 -5.29 7.91 -17.81
N THR A 143 -4.68 6.94 -17.13
CA THR A 143 -4.46 5.60 -17.67
C THR A 143 -4.18 4.60 -16.57
N ILE A 144 -4.41 3.33 -16.85
CA ILE A 144 -4.04 2.22 -15.98
C ILE A 144 -2.62 1.78 -16.32
N HIS A 145 -1.77 1.72 -15.30
CA HIS A 145 -0.39 1.28 -15.43
C HIS A 145 -0.22 -0.21 -15.09
N PHE A 146 0.69 -0.87 -15.81
CA PHE A 146 1.11 -2.23 -15.50
C PHE A 146 2.07 -2.24 -14.31
N SER A 147 1.96 -3.28 -13.48
CA SER A 147 2.95 -3.57 -12.43
C SER A 147 4.25 -4.08 -13.06
N LYS A 148 5.38 -3.47 -12.71
CA LYS A 148 6.68 -3.83 -13.31
C LYS A 148 7.14 -5.20 -12.84
N TYR A 149 8.04 -5.83 -13.61
CA TYR A 149 8.70 -7.06 -13.16
C TYR A 149 9.44 -6.82 -11.84
N GLY A 150 9.25 -7.72 -10.86
CA GLY A 150 9.81 -7.61 -9.51
C GLY A 150 8.98 -6.76 -8.53
N GLU A 151 7.98 -5.99 -9.01
CA GLU A 151 6.99 -5.33 -8.14
C GLU A 151 5.90 -6.33 -7.78
N LEU A 152 6.16 -7.10 -6.73
CA LEU A 152 5.33 -8.20 -6.28
C LEU A 152 4.08 -7.68 -5.54
N PRO A 153 2.85 -7.96 -6.03
CA PRO A 153 1.62 -7.58 -5.33
C PRO A 153 1.46 -8.40 -4.03
N CYS A 154 0.75 -7.83 -3.06
CA CYS A 154 0.38 -8.57 -1.88
C CYS A 154 -0.60 -9.70 -2.22
N ILE A 155 -0.49 -10.84 -1.53
CA ILE A 155 -1.42 -11.95 -1.61
C ILE A 155 -2.48 -11.72 -0.53
N ARG A 156 -3.60 -11.10 -0.91
CA ARG A 156 -4.62 -10.62 0.01
C ARG A 156 -5.79 -11.61 0.08
N ALA A 157 -6.10 -12.12 1.26
CA ALA A 157 -7.41 -12.68 1.55
C ALA A 157 -8.37 -11.58 2.04
N LYS A 158 -9.67 -11.77 1.88
CA LYS A 158 -10.71 -10.86 2.41
C LYS A 158 -11.50 -11.47 3.58
N GLN A 159 -11.21 -12.71 3.92
CA GLN A 159 -11.87 -13.46 4.98
C GLN A 159 -10.82 -14.30 5.71
N ILE A 160 -10.93 -14.40 7.03
CA ILE A 160 -9.98 -15.14 7.86
C ILE A 160 -9.99 -16.65 7.61
N ASN A 161 -11.04 -17.20 7.02
CA ASN A 161 -11.20 -18.64 6.77
C ASN A 161 -11.00 -19.04 5.29
N ARG A 162 -10.66 -18.10 4.41
CA ARG A 162 -10.46 -18.38 2.97
C ARG A 162 -9.15 -17.82 2.45
N GLY A 163 -8.47 -18.58 1.58
CA GLY A 163 -7.19 -18.20 0.97
C GLY A 163 -6.01 -18.36 1.93
N ILE A 164 -6.01 -17.61 3.04
CA ILE A 164 -4.99 -17.70 4.11
C ILE A 164 -5.71 -17.96 5.45
N PRO A 165 -6.25 -19.18 5.66
CA PRO A 165 -6.88 -19.52 6.92
C PRO A 165 -5.90 -19.46 8.09
N MET A 166 -6.43 -19.05 9.25
CA MET A 166 -5.71 -19.00 10.52
C MET A 166 -6.27 -20.05 11.49
N SER A 167 -5.39 -20.62 12.31
CA SER A 167 -5.70 -21.51 13.42
C SER A 167 -4.78 -21.23 14.61
N VAL A 168 -5.14 -21.72 15.78
CA VAL A 168 -4.26 -21.73 16.96
C VAL A 168 -3.70 -23.13 17.15
N LYS A 169 -2.39 -23.24 17.35
CA LYS A 169 -1.71 -24.49 17.70
C LYS A 169 -0.60 -24.19 18.68
N ASP A 170 -0.53 -24.93 19.78
CA ASP A 170 0.49 -24.77 20.83
C ASP A 170 0.61 -23.31 21.31
N ASP A 171 -0.53 -22.66 21.57
CA ASP A 171 -0.67 -21.23 21.93
C ASP A 171 -0.02 -20.25 20.94
N ARG A 172 0.10 -20.65 19.68
CA ARG A 172 0.67 -19.82 18.60
C ARG A 172 -0.29 -19.69 17.44
N LEU A 173 -0.26 -18.52 16.81
CA LEU A 173 -1.01 -18.26 15.58
C LEU A 173 -0.33 -19.01 14.43
N GLN A 174 -1.09 -19.87 13.77
CA GLN A 174 -0.67 -20.64 12.62
C GLN A 174 -1.54 -20.29 11.42
N PHE A 175 -0.91 -20.23 10.25
CA PHE A 175 -1.54 -19.86 8.99
C PHE A 175 -1.25 -20.92 7.95
N LYS A 176 -2.14 -21.03 6.96
CA LYS A 176 -1.97 -21.96 5.85
C LYS A 176 -2.19 -21.28 4.52
N LEU A 177 -1.38 -21.60 3.53
CA LEU A 177 -1.58 -21.22 2.13
C LEU A 177 -1.32 -22.43 1.23
N GLY A 178 -2.38 -22.97 0.64
CA GLY A 178 -2.31 -24.22 -0.10
C GLY A 178 -1.83 -25.37 0.81
N LYS A 179 -0.66 -25.94 0.51
CA LYS A 179 -0.04 -27.00 1.31
C LYS A 179 0.97 -26.48 2.35
N THR A 180 1.26 -25.18 2.34
CA THR A 180 2.27 -24.57 3.21
C THR A 180 1.62 -24.13 4.51
N THR A 181 2.14 -24.58 5.65
CA THR A 181 1.73 -24.14 6.99
C THR A 181 2.90 -23.37 7.61
N PHE A 182 2.61 -22.25 8.26
CA PHE A 182 3.63 -21.33 8.80
C PHE A 182 3.07 -20.51 9.96
N GLY A 183 3.94 -20.01 10.81
CA GLY A 183 3.65 -19.04 11.86
C GLY A 183 4.25 -17.68 11.57
N ILE A 184 4.29 -16.84 12.61
CA ILE A 184 4.89 -15.51 12.58
C ILE A 184 5.94 -15.35 13.68
N GLN A 185 6.91 -14.50 13.41
CA GLN A 185 7.95 -14.09 14.34
C GLN A 185 7.48 -12.82 15.06
N ALA A 186 7.15 -12.97 16.35
CA ALA A 186 6.86 -11.86 17.26
C ALA A 186 8.16 -11.50 17.99
N ASP A 187 8.95 -10.64 17.38
CA ASP A 187 10.33 -10.30 17.80
C ASP A 187 10.37 -9.18 18.84
N ASP A 188 9.30 -8.39 18.96
CA ASP A 188 9.20 -7.28 19.90
C ASP A 188 7.97 -7.39 20.81
N ARG A 189 8.05 -6.72 21.97
CA ARG A 189 6.97 -6.71 22.98
C ARG A 189 5.62 -6.29 22.40
N PHE A 190 5.59 -5.32 21.49
CA PHE A 190 4.33 -4.87 20.89
C PHE A 190 3.70 -5.98 20.05
N GLN A 191 4.49 -6.68 19.24
CA GLN A 191 4.00 -7.83 18.47
C GLN A 191 3.52 -8.95 19.40
N THR A 192 4.23 -9.23 20.50
CA THR A 192 3.81 -10.21 21.50
C THR A 192 2.47 -9.82 22.14
N ASP A 193 2.32 -8.57 22.57
CA ASP A 193 1.09 -8.07 23.19
C ASP A 193 -0.11 -8.14 22.24
N GLU A 194 0.10 -7.85 20.95
CA GLU A 194 -0.92 -7.99 19.90
C GLU A 194 -1.30 -9.46 19.66
N VAL A 195 -0.32 -10.35 19.57
CA VAL A 195 -0.57 -11.79 19.39
C VAL A 195 -1.33 -12.34 20.59
N ASN A 196 -0.94 -11.98 21.80
CA ASN A 196 -1.63 -12.40 23.03
C ASN A 196 -3.08 -11.90 23.07
N ALA A 197 -3.33 -10.67 22.60
CA ALA A 197 -4.69 -10.14 22.52
C ALA A 197 -5.57 -10.90 21.51
N VAL A 198 -5.00 -11.27 20.36
CA VAL A 198 -5.68 -12.12 19.38
C VAL A 198 -5.95 -13.51 19.94
N LEU A 199 -4.98 -14.12 20.63
CA LEU A 199 -5.15 -15.43 21.28
C LEU A 199 -6.25 -15.39 22.35
N ALA A 200 -6.27 -14.35 23.18
CA ALA A 200 -7.31 -14.14 24.19
C ALA A 200 -8.70 -14.05 23.56
N TYR A 201 -8.85 -13.33 22.44
CA TYR A 201 -10.10 -13.32 21.68
C TYR A 201 -10.49 -14.71 21.17
N LEU A 202 -9.53 -15.46 20.62
CA LEU A 202 -9.79 -16.78 20.03
C LEU A 202 -10.12 -17.86 21.07
N ALA A 203 -9.72 -17.69 22.32
CA ALA A 203 -10.10 -18.57 23.42
C ALA A 203 -11.60 -18.49 23.73
N GLU A 204 -12.17 -17.27 23.71
CA GLU A 204 -13.56 -17.01 24.11
C GLU A 204 -14.28 -16.00 23.19
N PRO A 205 -14.44 -16.30 21.88
CA PRO A 205 -14.92 -15.32 20.90
C PRO A 205 -16.36 -14.88 21.16
N GLU A 206 -17.25 -15.80 21.57
CA GLU A 206 -18.65 -15.47 21.83
C GLU A 206 -18.82 -14.53 23.04
N ILE A 207 -18.00 -14.71 24.07
CA ILE A 207 -18.05 -13.89 25.29
C ILE A 207 -17.59 -12.47 24.95
N MET A 208 -16.49 -12.35 24.21
CA MET A 208 -15.96 -11.07 23.75
C MET A 208 -16.93 -10.34 22.81
N ASP A 209 -17.53 -11.05 21.84
CA ASP A 209 -18.50 -10.46 20.92
C ASP A 209 -19.79 -10.02 21.64
N LYS A 210 -20.29 -10.79 22.62
CA LYS A 210 -21.44 -10.39 23.45
C LYS A 210 -21.14 -9.15 24.27
N LYS A 211 -19.98 -9.10 24.93
CA LYS A 211 -19.53 -7.91 25.67
C LYS A 211 -19.46 -6.70 24.76
N ALA A 212 -18.87 -6.84 23.58
CA ALA A 212 -18.74 -5.76 22.62
C ALA A 212 -20.08 -5.23 22.10
N VAL A 213 -21.04 -6.12 21.83
CA VAL A 213 -22.41 -5.76 21.45
C VAL A 213 -23.13 -5.03 22.58
N ASN A 214 -23.07 -5.54 23.81
CA ASN A 214 -23.72 -4.92 24.95
C ASN A 214 -23.16 -3.51 25.21
N THR A 215 -21.84 -3.34 25.20
CA THR A 215 -21.21 -2.03 25.36
C THR A 215 -21.60 -1.06 24.24
N LEU A 216 -21.75 -1.53 22.99
CA LEU A 216 -22.23 -0.66 21.91
C LEU A 216 -23.68 -0.20 22.13
N ILE A 217 -24.53 -1.06 22.71
CA ILE A 217 -25.93 -0.74 22.98
C ILE A 217 -26.04 0.23 24.17
N GLU A 218 -25.31 -0.04 25.25
CA GLU A 218 -25.40 0.70 26.51
C GLU A 218 -24.67 2.04 26.45
N ASP A 219 -23.42 2.04 25.96
CA ASP A 219 -22.53 3.19 26.05
C ASP A 219 -22.28 3.89 24.70
N ALA A 220 -22.89 3.38 23.62
CA ALA A 220 -22.76 3.90 22.26
C ALA A 220 -21.31 4.00 21.73
N TYR A 221 -20.37 3.21 22.27
CA TYR A 221 -18.98 3.13 21.78
C TYR A 221 -18.52 1.71 21.50
N CYS A 222 -17.51 1.57 20.63
CA CYS A 222 -16.92 0.28 20.29
C CYS A 222 -15.69 -0.01 21.19
N VAL A 223 -15.74 -1.11 21.93
CA VAL A 223 -14.56 -1.68 22.62
C VAL A 223 -13.58 -2.31 21.64
N ASP A 224 -12.35 -2.59 22.07
CA ASP A 224 -11.35 -3.28 21.26
C ASP A 224 -11.43 -4.80 21.49
N THR A 225 -11.96 -5.55 20.52
CA THR A 225 -12.11 -7.01 20.62
C THR A 225 -10.84 -7.79 20.26
N TYR A 226 -9.95 -7.20 19.46
CA TYR A 226 -8.79 -7.90 18.87
C TYR A 226 -9.17 -9.08 17.98
N ARG A 227 -10.40 -9.07 17.44
CA ARG A 227 -10.84 -10.11 16.51
C ARG A 227 -9.99 -10.09 15.23
N PRO A 228 -9.42 -11.23 14.81
CA PRO A 228 -8.69 -11.35 13.55
C PRO A 228 -9.66 -11.32 12.35
N CYS A 229 -9.53 -10.33 11.47
CA CYS A 229 -10.43 -10.15 10.33
C CYS A 229 -10.00 -10.93 9.08
N TYR A 230 -8.74 -10.77 8.67
CA TYR A 230 -8.15 -11.45 7.51
C TYR A 230 -6.63 -11.22 7.45
N ALA A 231 -5.94 -12.13 6.77
CA ALA A 231 -4.50 -12.10 6.58
C ALA A 231 -4.10 -11.71 5.15
N THR A 232 -2.93 -11.09 5.01
CA THR A 232 -2.31 -10.76 3.72
C THR A 232 -0.82 -11.04 3.79
N LEU A 233 -0.25 -11.67 2.75
CA LEU A 233 1.19 -11.86 2.65
C LEU A 233 1.83 -10.80 1.76
N VAL A 234 2.95 -10.24 2.20
CA VAL A 234 3.71 -9.21 1.50
C VAL A 234 5.15 -9.67 1.34
N SER A 235 5.56 -9.92 0.10
CA SER A 235 6.94 -10.27 -0.24
C SER A 235 7.80 -9.01 -0.38
N LYS A 236 8.97 -8.99 0.25
CA LYS A 236 9.96 -7.90 0.14
C LYS A 236 11.34 -8.46 -0.16
N MET A 237 12.07 -7.81 -1.06
CA MET A 237 13.49 -8.07 -1.26
C MET A 237 14.31 -7.22 -0.28
N ILE A 238 15.07 -7.85 0.60
CA ILE A 238 15.91 -7.18 1.61
C ILE A 238 17.30 -7.81 1.56
N ARG A 239 18.34 -6.98 1.30
CA ARG A 239 19.74 -7.44 1.24
C ARG A 239 19.93 -8.65 0.31
N GLY A 240 19.23 -8.67 -0.83
CA GLY A 240 19.31 -9.73 -1.84
C GLY A 240 18.55 -11.02 -1.51
N LYS A 241 17.82 -11.09 -0.39
CA LYS A 241 16.95 -12.21 -0.04
C LYS A 241 15.50 -11.78 0.02
N TYR A 242 14.59 -12.63 -0.47
CA TYR A 242 13.17 -12.45 -0.24
C TYR A 242 12.82 -12.77 1.21
N ARG A 243 12.00 -11.92 1.81
CA ARG A 243 11.36 -12.07 3.11
C ARG A 243 9.87 -11.87 2.95
N VAL A 244 9.07 -12.65 3.65
CA VAL A 244 7.61 -12.59 3.59
C VAL A 244 7.10 -12.08 4.93
N TYR A 245 6.28 -11.04 4.87
CA TYR A 245 5.62 -10.47 6.04
C TYR A 245 4.14 -10.82 6.00
N LEU A 246 3.61 -11.28 7.12
CA LEU A 246 2.18 -11.37 7.35
C LEU A 246 1.66 -10.01 7.82
N HIS A 247 0.61 -9.53 7.16
CA HIS A 247 -0.22 -8.43 7.63
C HIS A 247 -1.54 -9.02 8.11
N LEU A 248 -1.73 -9.09 9.43
CA LEU A 248 -2.98 -9.53 10.04
C LEU A 248 -3.83 -8.29 10.36
N THR A 249 -5.00 -8.18 9.73
CA THR A 249 -5.96 -7.11 10.05
C THR A 249 -6.75 -7.52 11.30
N ILE A 250 -6.76 -6.67 12.31
CA ILE A 250 -7.31 -6.94 13.63
C ILE A 250 -8.34 -5.85 13.98
N GLU A 251 -9.44 -6.24 14.60
CA GLU A 251 -10.49 -5.34 15.10
C GLU A 251 -10.07 -4.65 16.41
N GLY A 252 -10.41 -3.38 16.56
CA GLY A 252 -10.00 -2.53 17.66
C GLY A 252 -8.73 -1.72 17.37
N LYS A 253 -8.35 -0.90 18.34
CA LYS A 253 -7.13 -0.09 18.37
C LYS A 253 -5.92 -0.95 18.72
N ALA A 254 -4.80 -0.63 18.08
CA ALA A 254 -3.53 -1.29 18.33
C ALA A 254 -3.09 -1.11 19.79
N LYS A 255 -2.43 -2.12 20.35
CA LYS A 255 -1.78 -2.07 21.65
C LYS A 255 -0.78 -0.91 21.71
N PRO A 256 -0.67 -0.23 22.87
CA PRO A 256 0.32 0.80 23.05
C PRO A 256 1.74 0.23 22.93
N LYS A 257 2.66 1.05 22.45
CA LYS A 257 4.09 0.71 22.44
C LYS A 257 4.73 1.23 23.70
N TYR A 258 5.61 0.43 24.30
CA TYR A 258 6.34 0.78 25.50
C TYR A 258 7.82 1.00 25.21
N ASP A 259 8.47 1.83 26.03
CA ASP A 259 9.92 1.92 26.09
C ASP A 259 10.52 0.77 26.92
N LYS A 260 11.85 0.75 27.05
CA LYS A 260 12.57 -0.27 27.82
C LYS A 260 12.28 -0.23 29.33
N TYR A 261 11.67 0.83 29.83
CA TYR A 261 11.31 1.02 31.24
C TYR A 261 9.82 0.75 31.50
N GLY A 262 9.05 0.37 30.47
CA GLY A 262 7.62 0.10 30.58
C GLY A 262 6.73 1.34 30.51
N ASN A 263 7.27 2.51 30.19
CA ASN A 263 6.46 3.70 29.98
C ASN A 263 5.92 3.74 28.54
N PRO A 264 4.73 4.34 28.30
CA PRO A 264 4.25 4.58 26.94
C PRO A 264 5.30 5.33 26.12
N ARG A 265 5.71 4.71 24.99
CA ARG A 265 6.80 5.21 24.14
C ARG A 265 6.52 6.59 23.56
N HIS A 266 5.25 6.87 23.30
CA HIS A 266 4.79 8.14 22.73
C HIS A 266 3.81 8.78 23.69
N LYS A 267 4.09 10.01 24.08
CA LYS A 267 3.18 10.85 24.86
C LYS A 267 2.27 11.60 23.90
N TYR A 268 0.99 11.71 24.27
CA TYR A 268 0.01 12.47 23.51
C TYR A 268 -0.49 13.60 24.40
N VAL A 269 -0.34 14.84 23.94
CA VAL A 269 -0.70 16.04 24.67
C VAL A 269 -1.80 16.77 23.90
N LYS A 270 -2.74 17.38 24.63
CA LYS A 270 -3.74 18.26 24.03
C LYS A 270 -3.13 19.63 23.76
N GLY A 271 -3.36 20.17 22.58
CA GLY A 271 -2.77 21.44 22.19
C GLY A 271 -2.81 21.69 20.69
N MET A 272 -2.54 22.93 20.29
CA MET A 272 -2.48 23.33 18.90
C MET A 272 -1.03 23.42 18.42
N ILE A 273 -0.81 22.94 17.21
CA ILE A 273 0.45 23.03 16.50
C ILE A 273 0.19 23.77 15.20
N GLY A 274 0.81 24.93 15.02
CA GLY A 274 0.89 25.60 13.73
C GLY A 274 2.11 25.10 12.98
N ALA A 275 1.97 24.72 11.71
CA ALA A 275 3.10 24.29 10.88
C ALA A 275 3.03 24.85 9.47
N ASP A 276 4.20 25.23 8.96
CA ASP A 276 4.44 25.55 7.56
C ASP A 276 5.36 24.50 6.93
N ILE A 277 4.89 23.87 5.87
CA ILE A 277 5.56 22.76 5.19
C ILE A 277 6.17 23.28 3.90
N GLY A 278 7.47 23.55 3.94
CA GLY A 278 8.27 23.91 2.78
C GLY A 278 8.62 22.70 1.90
N THR A 279 9.47 22.94 0.91
CA THR A 279 9.94 21.90 -0.04
C THR A 279 10.94 20.94 0.60
N GLN A 280 11.79 21.44 1.50
CA GLN A 280 12.85 20.69 2.15
C GLN A 280 12.77 20.73 3.68
N THR A 281 12.03 21.68 4.24
CA THR A 281 11.94 21.90 5.69
C THR A 281 10.48 22.00 6.15
N ILE A 282 10.27 21.74 7.43
CA ILE A 282 9.04 22.04 8.15
C ILE A 282 9.36 22.99 9.29
N ALA A 283 8.69 24.14 9.32
CA ALA A 283 8.66 25.02 10.47
C ALA A 283 7.40 24.69 11.27
N TYR A 284 7.50 24.60 12.59
CA TYR A 284 6.36 24.39 13.46
C TYR A 284 6.48 25.22 14.74
N THR A 285 5.33 25.57 15.29
CA THR A 285 5.17 26.28 16.55
C THR A 285 4.06 25.63 17.36
N SER A 286 4.27 25.59 18.68
CA SER A 286 3.32 25.13 19.68
C SER A 286 3.50 25.97 20.93
N ASN A 287 2.65 25.78 21.94
CA ASN A 287 2.79 26.46 23.23
C ASN A 287 4.07 26.06 24.00
N ILE A 288 4.74 24.99 23.60
CA ILE A 288 5.89 24.41 24.31
C ILE A 288 7.20 24.66 23.55
N GLU A 289 7.16 24.52 22.22
CA GLU A 289 8.35 24.49 21.37
C GLU A 289 8.06 25.15 20.02
N VAL A 290 9.09 25.84 19.49
CA VAL A 290 9.20 26.27 18.08
C VAL A 290 10.38 25.53 17.46
N GLY A 291 10.21 25.01 16.25
CA GLY A 291 11.24 24.24 15.56
C GLY A 291 11.25 24.41 14.05
N LEU A 292 12.44 24.24 13.47
CA LEU A 292 12.67 24.14 12.03
C LEU A 292 13.47 22.87 11.76
N LYS A 293 12.89 21.93 10.99
CA LYS A 293 13.50 20.61 10.72
C LYS A 293 13.57 20.34 9.23
N ASN A 294 14.64 19.68 8.79
CA ASN A 294 14.71 19.14 7.44
C ASN A 294 13.76 17.94 7.31
N LEU A 295 12.96 17.93 6.25
CA LEU A 295 12.04 16.84 5.96
C LEU A 295 12.80 15.59 5.52
N SER A 296 12.38 14.45 6.04
CA SER A 296 12.80 13.12 5.57
C SER A 296 14.27 12.77 5.78
N GLU A 297 14.97 13.46 6.69
CA GLU A 297 16.36 13.14 7.07
C GLU A 297 16.40 12.14 8.23
N ARG A 298 17.08 11.00 8.02
CA ARG A 298 17.32 10.00 9.07
C ARG A 298 18.59 9.22 8.78
N GLY A 299 19.57 9.34 9.68
CA GLY A 299 20.90 8.77 9.51
C GLY A 299 21.80 9.69 8.68
N ASN A 300 21.97 9.40 7.39
CA ASN A 300 22.75 10.28 6.49
C ASN A 300 21.88 11.46 6.03
N SER A 301 22.53 12.61 5.75
CA SER A 301 21.86 13.70 5.05
C SER A 301 21.39 13.28 3.65
N ILE A 302 20.38 13.98 3.12
CA ILE A 302 19.85 13.71 1.78
C ILE A 302 20.96 13.85 0.72
N GLN A 303 21.76 14.91 0.80
CA GLN A 303 22.83 15.18 -0.18
C GLN A 303 23.88 14.05 -0.19
N THR A 304 24.23 13.52 0.99
CA THR A 304 25.16 12.40 1.11
C THR A 304 24.59 11.14 0.46
N SER A 305 23.31 10.87 0.70
CA SER A 305 22.60 9.70 0.17
C SER A 305 22.48 9.78 -1.36
N GLU A 306 22.08 10.93 -1.90
CA GLU A 306 22.00 11.19 -3.34
C GLU A 306 23.36 11.12 -4.04
N ARG A 307 24.42 11.62 -3.39
CA ARG A 307 25.79 11.48 -3.91
C ARG A 307 26.18 10.01 -4.04
N LYS A 308 25.91 9.19 -3.02
CA LYS A 308 26.19 7.74 -3.05
C LYS A 308 25.40 7.04 -4.15
N GLU A 309 24.11 7.36 -4.31
CA GLU A 309 23.28 6.83 -5.40
C GLU A 309 23.84 7.21 -6.78
N ARG A 310 24.18 8.48 -6.98
CA ARG A 310 24.77 9.00 -8.22
C ARG A 310 26.08 8.31 -8.59
N LEU A 311 26.96 8.06 -7.62
CA LEU A 311 28.23 7.37 -7.85
C LEU A 311 28.01 5.92 -8.32
N LEU A 312 27.11 5.20 -7.67
CA LEU A 312 26.74 3.84 -8.08
C LEU A 312 26.10 3.83 -9.47
N TYR A 313 25.20 4.76 -9.74
CA TYR A 313 24.55 4.88 -11.04
C TYR A 313 25.55 5.18 -12.17
N ARG A 314 26.52 6.07 -11.94
CA ARG A 314 27.62 6.35 -12.89
C ARG A 314 28.51 5.12 -13.11
N ALA A 315 28.83 4.37 -12.05
CA ALA A 315 29.60 3.14 -12.18
C ALA A 315 28.84 2.06 -12.99
N MET A 316 27.53 1.93 -12.76
CA MET A 316 26.66 1.07 -13.55
C MET A 316 26.65 1.48 -15.03
N ASP A 317 26.53 2.79 -15.31
CA ASP A 317 26.53 3.29 -16.69
C ASP A 317 27.86 3.00 -17.40
N ARG A 318 29.00 3.26 -16.76
CA ARG A 318 30.33 2.91 -17.31
C ARG A 318 30.46 1.43 -17.62
N SER A 319 30.06 0.56 -16.67
CA SER A 319 30.12 -0.88 -16.89
C SER A 319 29.20 -1.33 -18.02
N ARG A 320 28.02 -0.73 -18.15
CA ARG A 320 27.06 -1.04 -19.23
C ARG A 320 27.58 -0.58 -20.59
N ARG A 321 28.23 0.59 -20.67
CA ARG A 321 28.87 1.10 -21.89
C ARG A 321 29.99 0.18 -22.35
N ALA A 322 30.90 -0.18 -21.45
CA ALA A 322 32.03 -1.05 -21.75
C ALA A 322 31.61 -2.42 -22.31
N THR A 323 30.50 -2.99 -21.82
CA THR A 323 30.00 -4.28 -22.31
C THR A 323 29.07 -4.18 -23.52
N ASN A 324 28.66 -2.96 -23.91
CA ASN A 324 27.73 -2.74 -25.01
C ASN A 324 28.13 -1.53 -25.89
N PRO A 325 29.38 -1.40 -26.34
CA PRO A 325 29.83 -0.23 -27.09
C PRO A 325 29.00 -0.01 -28.36
N GLN A 326 28.54 -1.09 -29.00
CA GLN A 326 27.72 -1.06 -30.21
C GLN A 326 26.39 -0.29 -30.04
N ASN A 327 25.87 -0.20 -28.82
CA ASN A 327 24.60 0.45 -28.52
C ASN A 327 24.71 1.98 -28.36
N TYR A 328 25.93 2.53 -28.42
CA TYR A 328 26.20 3.95 -28.22
C TYR A 328 26.76 4.60 -29.49
N ASN A 329 26.48 5.89 -29.64
CA ASN A 329 27.13 6.77 -30.61
C ASN A 329 28.46 7.28 -30.04
N ASP A 330 29.28 7.89 -30.90
CA ASP A 330 30.59 8.44 -30.50
C ASP A 330 30.45 9.58 -29.47
N ASP A 331 29.35 10.33 -29.51
CA ASP A 331 28.98 11.35 -28.51
C ASP A 331 28.50 10.76 -27.16
N GLY A 332 28.47 9.42 -27.05
CA GLY A 332 28.03 8.71 -25.86
C GLY A 332 26.52 8.65 -25.65
N THR A 333 25.71 9.09 -26.60
CA THR A 333 24.25 8.92 -26.56
C THR A 333 23.87 7.47 -26.94
N VAL A 334 22.74 7.01 -26.41
CA VAL A 334 22.22 5.68 -26.76
C VAL A 334 21.60 5.75 -28.14
N LYS A 335 22.02 4.89 -29.07
CA LYS A 335 21.45 4.80 -30.43
C LYS A 335 19.93 4.68 -30.38
N LYS A 336 19.19 5.07 -31.42
CA LYS A 336 17.74 4.80 -31.50
C LYS A 336 17.47 3.32 -31.84
N GLY A 337 16.24 2.85 -31.62
CA GLY A 337 15.81 1.46 -31.94
C GLY A 337 16.06 0.41 -30.84
N HIS A 338 15.56 -0.81 -31.09
CA HIS A 338 15.64 -1.96 -30.17
C HIS A 338 17.10 -2.32 -29.85
N LYS A 339 17.37 -2.70 -28.59
CA LYS A 339 18.72 -2.98 -28.09
C LYS A 339 18.78 -4.24 -27.27
N THR A 340 19.80 -5.03 -27.55
CA THR A 340 20.21 -6.12 -26.67
C THR A 340 21.23 -5.58 -25.68
N TRP A 341 20.92 -5.70 -24.39
CA TRP A 341 21.81 -5.27 -23.31
C TRP A 341 22.46 -6.49 -22.64
N LYS A 342 23.78 -6.58 -22.74
CA LYS A 342 24.60 -7.51 -21.97
C LYS A 342 24.99 -6.84 -20.64
N TYR A 343 24.74 -7.53 -19.53
CA TYR A 343 25.07 -7.04 -18.19
C TYR A 343 26.14 -7.93 -17.56
N SER A 344 27.33 -7.39 -17.33
CA SER A 344 28.42 -8.10 -16.65
C SER A 344 28.05 -8.47 -15.20
N ASN A 345 28.78 -9.42 -14.63
CA ASN A 345 28.63 -9.74 -13.20
C ASN A 345 28.96 -8.54 -12.31
N HIS A 346 29.91 -7.69 -12.72
CA HIS A 346 30.20 -6.43 -12.03
C HIS A 346 29.01 -5.48 -12.05
N TYR A 347 28.39 -5.27 -13.22
CA TYR A 347 27.17 -4.46 -13.34
C TYR A 347 26.05 -4.99 -12.43
N LYS A 348 25.82 -6.32 -12.43
CA LYS A 348 24.79 -6.95 -11.59
C LYS A 348 25.04 -6.68 -10.09
N LYS A 349 26.30 -6.79 -9.64
CA LYS A 349 26.69 -6.45 -8.25
C LYS A 349 26.45 -4.98 -7.93
N LEU A 350 26.82 -4.06 -8.82
CA LEU A 350 26.57 -2.62 -8.64
C LEU A 350 25.07 -2.31 -8.57
N ARG A 351 24.27 -2.91 -9.47
CA ARG A 351 22.81 -2.76 -9.49
C ARG A 351 22.19 -3.25 -8.17
N ALA A 352 22.63 -4.38 -7.64
CA ALA A 352 22.16 -4.88 -6.35
C ALA A 352 22.47 -3.89 -5.19
N ARG A 353 23.69 -3.33 -5.17
CA ARG A 353 24.07 -2.29 -4.20
C ARG A 353 23.22 -1.03 -4.32
N HIS A 354 22.99 -0.56 -5.55
CA HIS A 354 22.15 0.59 -5.83
C HIS A 354 20.70 0.35 -5.36
N SER A 355 20.11 -0.79 -5.70
CA SER A 355 18.75 -1.15 -5.26
C SER A 355 18.62 -1.22 -3.74
N GLU A 356 19.61 -1.78 -3.04
CA GLU A 356 19.60 -1.82 -1.57
C GLU A 356 19.74 -0.42 -0.95
N LEU A 357 20.60 0.43 -1.51
CA LEU A 357 20.74 1.83 -1.07
C LEU A 357 19.40 2.60 -1.24
N CYS A 358 18.78 2.52 -2.41
CA CYS A 358 17.48 3.15 -2.64
C CYS A 358 16.38 2.61 -1.71
N ARG A 359 16.41 1.30 -1.40
CA ARG A 359 15.48 0.68 -0.44
C ARG A 359 15.68 1.25 0.95
N ILE A 360 16.93 1.35 1.43
CA ILE A 360 17.26 1.94 2.74
C ILE A 360 16.81 3.40 2.78
N ASN A 361 17.10 4.18 1.75
CA ASN A 361 16.72 5.59 1.66
C ASN A 361 15.18 5.75 1.66
N ALA A 362 14.45 4.92 0.93
CA ALA A 362 12.98 4.94 0.94
C ALA A 362 12.40 4.62 2.34
N VAL A 363 12.96 3.63 3.04
CA VAL A 363 12.55 3.27 4.39
C VAL A 363 12.88 4.39 5.39
N ASN A 364 14.09 4.94 5.33
CA ASN A 364 14.53 6.02 6.22
C ASN A 364 13.67 7.27 6.06
N ARG A 365 13.30 7.67 4.84
CA ARG A 365 12.39 8.81 4.61
C ARG A 365 11.03 8.60 5.28
N LYS A 366 10.47 7.38 5.16
CA LYS A 366 9.19 7.05 5.81
C LYS A 366 9.32 7.08 7.35
N LEU A 367 10.41 6.53 7.89
CA LEU A 367 10.64 6.50 9.33
C LEU A 367 10.89 7.90 9.90
N ALA A 368 11.65 8.75 9.19
CA ALA A 368 11.88 10.14 9.56
C ALA A 368 10.55 10.89 9.74
N ILE A 369 9.67 10.81 8.73
CA ILE A 369 8.35 11.43 8.78
C ILE A 369 7.53 10.89 9.96
N ASN A 370 7.58 9.59 10.23
CA ASN A 370 6.86 9.01 11.35
C ASN A 370 7.42 9.48 12.72
N GLU A 371 8.74 9.59 12.84
CA GLU A 371 9.42 10.10 14.03
C GLU A 371 9.04 11.57 14.27
N ASP A 372 9.05 12.40 13.22
CA ASP A 372 8.59 13.80 13.27
C ASP A 372 7.12 13.90 13.68
N VAL A 373 6.24 13.12 13.06
CA VAL A 373 4.80 13.12 13.41
C VAL A 373 4.58 12.68 14.86
N ASN A 374 5.31 11.67 15.34
CA ASN A 374 5.20 11.23 16.73
C ASN A 374 5.67 12.32 17.71
N HIS A 375 6.72 13.06 17.36
CA HIS A 375 7.18 14.20 18.13
C HIS A 375 6.15 15.35 18.12
N LEU A 376 5.62 15.72 16.95
CA LEU A 376 4.57 16.74 16.86
C LEU A 376 3.34 16.34 17.69
N ARG A 377 2.89 15.09 17.62
CA ARG A 377 1.80 14.57 18.46
C ARG A 377 2.06 14.61 19.97
N SER A 378 3.31 14.74 20.38
CA SER A 378 3.67 14.96 21.79
C SER A 378 3.57 16.42 22.22
N LEU A 379 3.43 17.35 21.27
CA LEU A 379 3.23 18.78 21.51
C LEU A 379 1.75 19.19 21.47
N GLY A 380 0.91 18.46 20.72
CA GLY A 380 -0.50 18.79 20.56
C GLY A 380 -1.28 17.76 19.73
N ASP A 381 -2.61 17.83 19.82
CA ASP A 381 -3.57 16.95 19.13
C ASP A 381 -4.25 17.63 17.93
N VAL A 382 -4.19 18.96 17.84
CA VAL A 382 -4.71 19.75 16.72
C VAL A 382 -3.54 20.26 15.86
N PHE A 383 -3.48 19.80 14.60
CA PHE A 383 -2.45 20.22 13.65
C PHE A 383 -3.03 21.16 12.59
N VAL A 384 -2.57 22.41 12.60
CA VAL A 384 -2.99 23.48 11.69
C VAL A 384 -1.88 23.74 10.68
N THR A 385 -2.19 23.62 9.40
CA THR A 385 -1.27 23.85 8.28
C THR A 385 -2.03 24.47 7.13
N GLU A 386 -1.33 25.20 6.26
CA GLU A 386 -1.93 25.70 5.02
C GLU A 386 -2.47 24.56 4.13
N PRO A 387 -3.51 24.83 3.31
CA PRO A 387 -4.00 23.88 2.33
C PRO A 387 -2.88 23.43 1.40
N LYS A 388 -2.62 22.11 1.38
CA LYS A 388 -1.52 21.52 0.60
C LYS A 388 -1.61 21.92 -0.87
N ASN A 389 -0.62 22.68 -1.34
CA ASN A 389 -0.40 22.90 -2.78
C ASN A 389 0.97 22.37 -3.20
N ALA A 390 1.20 21.08 -2.95
CA ALA A 390 2.46 20.40 -3.27
C ALA A 390 2.89 20.58 -4.73
N SER A 391 1.94 20.71 -5.67
CA SER A 391 2.24 20.99 -7.08
C SER A 391 2.84 22.38 -7.31
N LYS A 392 2.38 23.41 -6.58
CA LYS A 392 3.00 24.74 -6.61
C LYS A 392 4.36 24.75 -5.91
N LEU A 393 4.50 24.05 -4.77
CA LEU A 393 5.78 23.92 -4.08
C LEU A 393 6.84 23.25 -4.97
N MET A 394 6.47 22.19 -5.70
CA MET A 394 7.37 21.55 -6.68
C MET A 394 7.80 22.50 -7.80
N LYS A 395 6.92 23.40 -8.27
CA LYS A 395 7.28 24.40 -9.29
C LYS A 395 8.28 25.43 -8.77
N ARG A 396 8.09 25.93 -7.55
CA ARG A 396 9.02 26.88 -6.90
C ARG A 396 10.43 26.31 -6.75
N ALA A 397 10.57 25.01 -6.49
CA ALA A 397 11.88 24.36 -6.39
C ALA A 397 12.66 24.31 -7.72
N MET A 398 12.03 24.52 -8.88
CA MET A 398 12.70 24.51 -10.19
C MET A 398 13.29 25.88 -10.58
N GLU A 399 12.87 26.97 -9.93
CA GLU A 399 13.44 28.31 -10.11
C GLU A 399 14.71 28.41 -9.24
N THR A 400 15.85 28.00 -9.79
CA THR A 400 17.16 28.17 -9.13
C THR A 400 17.69 29.53 -9.53
N THR A 401 17.64 30.53 -8.64
CA THR A 401 18.43 31.75 -8.81
C THR A 401 19.91 31.38 -8.66
N LYS A 402 20.72 31.69 -9.68
CA LYS A 402 22.16 31.81 -9.48
C LYS A 402 22.35 32.96 -8.50
N ASN A 403 22.98 32.71 -7.36
CA ASN A 403 23.63 33.79 -6.65
C ASN A 403 24.86 34.15 -7.51
N ASP A 404 24.92 35.39 -7.97
CA ASP A 404 26.10 35.98 -8.61
C ASP A 404 27.24 36.16 -7.60
#